data_AF-M2SDD2-F1
#
_entry.id   AF-M2SDD2-F1
#
_cell.length_a   1.000
_cell.length_b   1.000
_cell.length_c   1.000
_cell.angle_alpha   90.00
_cell.angle_beta   90.00
_cell.angle_gamma   90.00
#
_symmetry.space_group_name_H-M   'P 1'
#
loop_
_entity.id
_entity.type
_entity.pdbx_description
1 polymer ?
#
loop_
_entity_poly.entity_id
_entity_poly.type
_entity_poly.pdbx_seq_one_letter_code
_entity_poly.pdbx_strand_id
1 'polypeptide(L)'
;MLVDTDDKGIERCTSRRVVAKAVEYELNVLILATGFLVVMGENVAPAELFSIPVAGRSGRHLKDKYRYPAWHRYATNGLPKLLYPGLGDGPGSLNLTVVFDLESRHITNVLKETVGRVSDPTQLVIERTKEAENAWVEQVESRTVWYSVLLACTLTYFNHEGAALVHVSSDLEKRRQAMRRILHGGGIAVYDRAIRE
;
A
#
# COMPACT_ATOMS: atom_id res chain seq x y z
N MET A 1 -2.11 -29.26 23.14
CA MET A 1 -0.67 -29.40 22.86
C MET A 1 -0.25 -28.22 22.00
N LEU A 2 0.83 -27.53 22.36
CA LEU A 2 1.45 -26.50 21.53
C LEU A 2 2.75 -27.08 20.96
N VAL A 3 2.99 -26.89 19.67
CA VAL A 3 4.25 -27.28 19.00
C VAL A 3 4.96 -26.00 18.60
N ASP A 4 6.00 -25.64 19.34
CA ASP A 4 6.90 -24.55 18.97
C ASP A 4 7.85 -25.03 17.85
N THR A 5 8.06 -24.20 16.83
CA THR A 5 8.90 -24.49 15.65
C THR A 5 10.27 -23.81 15.69
N ASP A 6 10.64 -23.17 16.80
CA ASP A 6 11.90 -22.41 16.95
C ASP A 6 12.12 -21.42 15.78
N ASP A 7 11.08 -20.67 15.42
CA ASP A 7 11.02 -19.70 14.30
C ASP A 7 11.25 -20.28 12.88
N LYS A 8 11.37 -21.60 12.72
CA LYS A 8 11.60 -22.25 11.41
C LYS A 8 10.33 -22.60 10.64
N GLY A 9 9.18 -22.58 11.32
CA GLY A 9 7.90 -23.00 10.74
C GLY A 9 7.80 -24.50 10.47
N ILE A 10 6.82 -24.87 9.65
CA ILE A 10 6.56 -26.25 9.23
C ILE A 10 7.56 -26.65 8.13
N GLU A 11 8.15 -27.83 8.24
CA GLU A 11 9.11 -28.35 7.24
C GLU A 11 8.41 -28.88 5.98
N ARG A 12 7.34 -29.66 6.17
CA ARG A 12 6.51 -30.20 5.08
C ARG A 12 5.15 -30.62 5.57
N CYS A 13 4.21 -30.68 4.63
CA CYS A 13 2.94 -31.35 4.80
C CYS A 13 2.89 -32.59 3.91
N THR A 14 2.29 -33.66 4.42
CA THR A 14 1.92 -34.86 3.65
C THR A 14 0.40 -34.97 3.62
N SER A 15 -0.14 -36.01 2.99
CA SER A 15 -1.59 -36.21 2.85
C SER A 15 -2.35 -36.27 4.17
N ARG A 16 -1.71 -36.64 5.28
CA ARG A 16 -2.34 -36.74 6.61
C ARG A 16 -1.49 -36.20 7.76
N ARG A 17 -0.30 -35.66 7.48
CA ARG A 17 0.65 -35.28 8.52
C ARG A 17 1.31 -33.94 8.25
N VAL A 18 1.65 -33.25 9.32
CA VAL A 18 2.53 -32.08 9.33
C VAL A 18 3.83 -32.50 9.99
N VAL A 19 4.96 -32.06 9.44
CA VAL A 19 6.28 -32.33 10.01
C VAL A 19 6.89 -31.03 10.52
N ALA A 20 7.24 -31.02 11.80
CA ALA A 20 7.92 -29.91 12.45
C ALA A 20 8.95 -30.45 13.45
N LYS A 21 10.17 -29.91 13.40
CA LYS A 21 11.31 -30.36 14.22
C LYS A 21 11.59 -31.86 14.04
N ALA A 22 11.51 -32.33 12.80
CA ALA A 22 11.61 -33.75 12.42
C ALA A 22 10.59 -34.70 13.09
N VAL A 23 9.54 -34.19 13.74
CA VAL A 23 8.44 -34.97 14.33
C VAL A 23 7.22 -34.92 13.42
N GLU A 24 6.62 -36.08 13.15
CA GLU A 24 5.39 -36.17 12.36
C GLU A 24 4.14 -36.11 13.25
N TYR A 25 3.24 -35.20 12.94
CA TYR A 25 1.95 -35.03 13.61
C TYR A 25 0.84 -35.45 12.67
N GLU A 26 0.12 -36.52 13.00
CA GLU A 26 -1.06 -36.95 12.24
C GLU A 26 -2.28 -36.10 12.59
N LEU A 27 -2.97 -35.61 11.57
CA LEU A 27 -4.10 -34.69 11.71
C LEU A 27 -5.29 -35.18 10.89
N ASN A 28 -6.49 -35.08 11.45
CA ASN A 28 -7.73 -35.28 10.69
C ASN A 28 -8.19 -34.00 9.98
N VAL A 29 -7.82 -32.83 10.52
CA VAL A 29 -8.17 -31.52 9.99
C VAL A 29 -6.96 -30.60 10.13
N LEU A 30 -6.65 -29.86 9.07
CA LEU A 30 -5.63 -28.80 9.06
C LEU A 30 -6.32 -27.45 8.82
N ILE A 31 -6.16 -26.52 9.76
CA ILE A 31 -6.64 -25.15 9.63
C ILE A 31 -5.43 -24.25 9.30
N LEU A 32 -5.48 -23.58 8.15
CA LEU A 32 -4.44 -22.63 7.74
C LEU A 32 -4.81 -21.23 8.24
N ALA A 33 -4.20 -20.82 9.35
CA ALA A 33 -4.29 -19.47 9.89
C ALA A 33 -3.02 -18.65 9.60
N THR A 34 -2.46 -18.81 8.39
CA THR A 34 -1.13 -18.28 8.00
C THR A 34 -1.15 -16.86 7.44
N GLY A 35 -2.26 -16.13 7.63
CA GLY A 35 -2.40 -14.75 7.17
C GLY A 35 -2.73 -14.61 5.67
N PHE A 36 -2.43 -13.44 5.11
CA PHE A 36 -2.75 -13.03 3.74
C PHE A 36 -1.55 -12.32 3.12
N LEU A 37 -1.53 -12.23 1.79
CA LEU A 37 -0.58 -11.36 1.08
C LEU A 37 -0.89 -9.89 1.41
N VAL A 38 0.09 -9.18 1.97
CA VAL A 38 0.00 -7.75 2.27
C VAL A 38 0.87 -6.97 1.29
N VAL A 39 0.22 -6.24 0.39
CA VAL A 39 0.88 -5.56 -0.75
C VAL A 39 1.29 -4.12 -0.39
N MET A 40 1.54 -3.85 0.89
CA MET A 40 1.85 -2.50 1.37
C MET A 40 3.30 -2.13 1.08
N GLY A 41 3.65 -1.80 -0.18
CA GLY A 41 4.98 -1.28 -0.52
C GLY A 41 5.79 -2.14 -1.51
N GLU A 42 5.21 -3.23 -1.99
CA GLU A 42 5.75 -3.98 -3.12
C GLU A 42 5.56 -3.22 -4.45
N ASN A 43 6.37 -3.54 -5.47
CA ASN A 43 6.31 -2.96 -6.82
C ASN A 43 5.07 -3.42 -7.62
N VAL A 44 3.91 -3.51 -6.98
CA VAL A 44 2.71 -4.07 -7.60
C VAL A 44 1.61 -3.01 -7.55
N ALA A 45 1.14 -2.57 -8.71
CA ALA A 45 -0.03 -1.72 -8.77
C ALA A 45 -1.24 -2.50 -8.24
N PRO A 46 -2.17 -1.88 -7.48
CA PRO A 46 -3.38 -2.56 -6.99
C PRO A 46 -4.14 -3.29 -8.10
N ALA A 47 -4.15 -2.75 -9.31
CA ALA A 47 -4.80 -3.36 -10.46
C ALA A 47 -4.14 -4.68 -10.93
N GLU A 48 -2.83 -4.85 -10.74
CA GLU A 48 -2.13 -6.09 -11.08
C GLU A 48 -2.54 -7.26 -10.19
N LEU A 49 -2.86 -7.00 -8.91
CA LEU A 49 -3.35 -8.02 -7.98
C LEU A 49 -4.65 -8.67 -8.46
N PHE A 50 -5.45 -7.92 -9.20
CA PHE A 50 -6.74 -8.36 -9.73
C PHE A 50 -6.69 -8.66 -11.22
N SER A 51 -5.51 -8.67 -11.84
CA SER A 51 -5.35 -8.84 -13.29
C SER A 51 -6.16 -7.84 -14.12
N ILE A 52 -6.32 -6.61 -13.61
CA ILE A 52 -7.04 -5.51 -14.27
C ILE A 52 -6.00 -4.62 -14.96
N PRO A 53 -5.89 -4.62 -16.30
CA PRO A 53 -5.00 -3.71 -17.00
C PRO A 53 -5.55 -2.28 -16.93
N VAL A 54 -4.80 -1.38 -16.30
CA VAL A 54 -5.10 0.04 -16.27
C VAL A 54 -4.09 0.79 -17.14
N ALA A 55 -4.58 1.50 -18.14
CA ALA A 55 -3.79 2.32 -19.04
C ALA A 55 -4.26 3.77 -19.02
N GLY A 56 -3.31 4.70 -18.98
CA GLY A 56 -3.55 6.13 -19.03
C GLY A 56 -3.27 6.72 -20.42
N ARG A 57 -2.89 8.00 -20.44
CA ARG A 57 -2.51 8.71 -21.67
C ARG A 57 -1.35 8.01 -22.38
N SER A 58 -1.43 8.01 -23.71
CA SER A 58 -0.40 7.44 -24.59
C SER A 58 -0.10 5.95 -24.33
N GLY A 59 -1.06 5.20 -23.79
CA GLY A 59 -0.93 3.77 -23.53
C GLY A 59 -0.02 3.41 -22.34
N ARG A 60 0.40 4.40 -21.53
CA ARG A 60 1.23 4.13 -20.35
C ARG A 60 0.42 3.37 -19.30
N HIS A 61 0.89 2.20 -18.88
CA HIS A 61 0.19 1.43 -17.86
C HIS A 61 0.47 1.94 -16.45
N LEU A 62 -0.53 1.77 -15.58
CA LEU A 62 -0.43 2.06 -14.15
C LEU A 62 0.76 1.32 -13.52
N LYS A 63 0.96 0.04 -13.87
CA LYS A 63 2.07 -0.81 -13.41
C LYS A 63 3.46 -0.24 -13.71
N ASP A 64 3.63 0.34 -14.90
CA ASP A 64 4.91 0.86 -15.35
C ASP A 64 5.26 2.13 -14.59
N LYS A 65 4.21 2.91 -14.29
CA LYS A 65 4.34 4.02 -13.39
C LYS A 65 4.68 3.48 -11.99
N TYR A 66 3.99 2.47 -11.42
CA TYR A 66 4.13 1.96 -10.01
C TYR A 66 5.55 1.57 -9.58
N ARG A 67 6.42 1.31 -10.55
CA ARG A 67 7.86 1.14 -10.33
C ARG A 67 8.57 2.42 -9.85
N TYR A 68 8.00 3.59 -10.15
CA TYR A 68 8.49 4.92 -9.79
C TYR A 68 7.57 5.58 -8.77
N PRO A 69 8.09 6.18 -7.69
CA PRO A 69 7.33 6.37 -6.47
C PRO A 69 6.56 7.70 -6.36
N ALA A 70 6.11 8.27 -7.49
CA ALA A 70 5.33 9.50 -7.47
C ALA A 70 3.83 9.17 -7.54
N TRP A 71 3.21 9.00 -6.38
CA TRP A 71 1.80 8.64 -6.25
C TRP A 71 1.11 9.57 -5.29
N HIS A 72 -0.13 9.89 -5.62
CA HIS A 72 -1.09 10.33 -4.65
C HIS A 72 -2.17 9.25 -4.63
N ARG A 73 -2.53 8.77 -3.44
CA ARG A 73 -3.44 7.64 -3.21
C ARG A 73 -4.68 7.61 -4.10
N TYR A 74 -5.30 8.77 -4.33
CA TYR A 74 -6.62 8.88 -4.99
C TYR A 74 -6.60 9.17 -6.48
N ALA A 75 -5.57 9.81 -7.00
CA ALA A 75 -5.49 10.24 -8.40
C ALA A 75 -4.03 10.44 -8.76
N THR A 76 -3.66 10.17 -10.01
CA THR A 76 -2.25 10.21 -10.39
C THR A 76 -2.08 10.80 -11.79
N ASN A 77 -0.98 11.51 -12.00
CA ASN A 77 -0.71 12.18 -13.27
C ASN A 77 -0.58 11.19 -14.43
N GLY A 78 -1.18 11.50 -15.58
CA GLY A 78 -1.16 10.66 -16.78
C GLY A 78 -2.25 9.58 -16.81
N LEU A 79 -3.06 9.44 -15.75
CA LEU A 79 -4.20 8.52 -15.69
C LEU A 79 -5.50 9.30 -15.41
N PRO A 80 -6.03 10.04 -16.41
CA PRO A 80 -7.26 10.81 -16.25
C PRO A 80 -8.46 9.91 -15.95
N LYS A 81 -9.43 10.45 -15.19
CA LYS A 81 -10.69 9.79 -14.81
C LYS A 81 -10.53 8.56 -13.90
N LEU A 82 -9.31 8.23 -13.48
CA LEU A 82 -9.05 7.15 -12.53
C LEU A 82 -9.01 7.72 -11.11
N LEU A 83 -10.00 7.32 -10.30
CA LEU A 83 -9.99 7.51 -8.86
C LEU A 83 -10.00 6.14 -8.17
N TYR A 84 -9.11 5.92 -7.21
CA TYR A 84 -8.97 4.63 -6.55
C TYR A 84 -8.41 4.80 -5.13
N PRO A 85 -8.72 3.91 -4.18
CA PRO A 85 -8.03 3.89 -2.89
C PRO A 85 -6.68 3.19 -3.08
N GLY A 86 -5.62 3.94 -3.37
CA GLY A 86 -4.26 3.40 -3.39
C GLY A 86 -3.88 2.77 -2.05
N LEU A 87 -2.92 1.85 -2.04
CA LEU A 87 -2.52 1.12 -0.81
C LEU A 87 -1.41 1.83 -0.02
N GLY A 88 -0.67 2.76 -0.63
CA GLY A 88 0.40 3.55 0.00
C GLY A 88 -0.02 4.99 0.33
N ASP A 89 0.86 5.74 0.99
CA ASP A 89 0.81 7.19 1.26
C ASP A 89 -0.44 7.76 1.98
N GLY A 90 -1.40 6.91 2.33
CA GLY A 90 -2.56 7.19 3.18
C GLY A 90 -2.25 7.19 4.68
N PRO A 91 -3.21 7.49 5.57
CA PRO A 91 -2.97 7.52 7.01
C PRO A 91 -2.82 6.10 7.58
N GLY A 92 -1.88 5.92 8.52
CA GLY A 92 -1.83 4.72 9.35
C GLY A 92 -2.92 4.74 10.44
N SER A 93 -3.67 3.64 10.57
CA SER A 93 -4.68 3.43 11.60
C SER A 93 -4.92 1.95 11.87
N LEU A 94 -5.15 1.58 13.13
CA LEU A 94 -5.65 0.25 13.49
C LEU A 94 -7.14 0.09 13.16
N ASN A 95 -7.88 1.19 13.09
CA ASN A 95 -9.27 1.21 12.65
C ASN A 95 -9.34 1.67 11.19
N LEU A 96 -9.45 0.70 10.28
CA LEU A 96 -9.57 0.97 8.84
C LEU A 96 -10.93 1.57 8.46
N THR A 97 -11.98 1.37 9.25
CA THR A 97 -13.29 2.00 8.98
C THR A 97 -13.19 3.52 9.00
N VAL A 98 -12.44 4.08 9.95
CA VAL A 98 -12.21 5.54 10.01
C VAL A 98 -11.42 6.03 8.81
N VAL A 99 -10.42 5.26 8.37
CA VAL A 99 -9.67 5.58 7.16
C VAL A 99 -10.62 5.61 5.99
N PHE A 100 -11.35 4.52 5.73
CA PHE A 100 -12.26 4.41 4.59
C PHE A 100 -13.37 5.47 4.58
N ASP A 101 -13.94 5.85 5.72
CA ASP A 101 -14.91 6.95 5.80
C ASP A 101 -14.29 8.27 5.34
N LEU A 102 -13.12 8.60 5.89
CA LEU A 102 -12.39 9.81 5.55
C LEU A 102 -12.03 9.86 4.06
N GLU A 103 -11.53 8.76 3.50
CA GLU A 103 -11.16 8.68 2.09
C GLU A 103 -12.39 8.81 1.18
N SER A 104 -13.47 8.09 1.52
CA SER A 104 -14.70 8.07 0.72
C SER A 104 -15.34 9.45 0.69
N ARG A 105 -15.34 10.17 1.82
CA ARG A 105 -15.83 11.55 1.90
C ARG A 105 -14.97 12.50 1.09
N HIS A 106 -13.65 12.36 1.13
CA HIS A 106 -12.76 13.17 0.31
C HIS A 106 -13.00 12.95 -1.19
N ILE A 107 -13.02 11.70 -1.66
CA ILE A 107 -13.30 11.36 -3.06
C ILE A 107 -14.68 11.89 -3.48
N THR A 108 -15.70 11.71 -2.64
CA THR A 108 -17.06 12.20 -2.91
C THR A 108 -17.09 13.72 -3.03
N ASN A 109 -16.38 14.44 -2.17
CA ASN A 109 -16.28 15.90 -2.25
C ASN A 109 -15.59 16.34 -3.54
N VAL A 110 -14.47 15.70 -3.92
CA VAL A 110 -13.78 15.97 -5.19
C VAL A 110 -14.73 15.75 -6.38
N LEU A 111 -15.46 14.63 -6.40
CA LEU A 111 -16.43 14.35 -7.45
C LEU A 111 -17.55 15.39 -7.49
N LYS A 112 -18.13 15.74 -6.33
CA LYS A 112 -19.20 16.75 -6.24
C LYS A 112 -18.74 18.11 -6.78
N GLU A 113 -17.57 18.57 -6.37
CA GLU A 113 -16.99 19.85 -6.79
C GLU A 113 -16.66 19.88 -8.29
N THR A 114 -16.18 18.77 -8.83
CA THR A 114 -15.74 18.70 -10.23
C THR A 114 -16.91 18.47 -11.20
N VAL A 115 -17.90 17.67 -10.82
CA VAL A 115 -19.16 17.51 -11.58
C VAL A 115 -19.90 18.85 -11.70
N GLY A 116 -19.93 19.65 -10.64
CA GLY A 116 -20.57 20.98 -10.68
C GLY A 116 -19.88 22.00 -11.60
N ARG A 117 -18.66 21.72 -12.07
CA ARG A 117 -17.88 22.60 -12.97
C ARG A 117 -18.05 22.27 -14.45
N VAL A 118 -18.75 21.18 -14.78
CA VAL A 118 -18.99 20.76 -16.16
C VAL A 118 -20.48 20.73 -16.45
N SER A 119 -20.87 21.12 -17.67
CA SER A 119 -22.25 21.03 -18.14
C SER A 119 -22.64 19.62 -18.58
N ASP A 120 -21.65 18.82 -19.01
CA ASP A 120 -21.81 17.44 -19.45
C ASP A 120 -20.85 16.53 -18.65
N PRO A 121 -21.36 15.58 -17.85
CA PRO A 121 -20.54 14.63 -17.10
C PRO A 121 -19.58 13.80 -17.96
N THR A 122 -19.85 13.60 -19.25
CA THR A 122 -18.95 12.85 -20.14
C THR A 122 -17.62 13.58 -20.39
N GLN A 123 -17.63 14.91 -20.27
CA GLN A 123 -16.47 15.77 -20.41
C GLN A 123 -15.63 15.87 -19.12
N LEU A 124 -16.12 15.31 -18.01
CA LEU A 124 -15.41 15.33 -16.72
C LEU A 124 -14.07 14.61 -16.84
N VAL A 125 -12.99 15.35 -16.60
CA VAL A 125 -11.63 14.82 -16.50
C VAL A 125 -11.05 15.25 -15.17
N ILE A 126 -10.81 14.29 -14.29
CA ILE A 126 -10.09 14.49 -13.04
C ILE A 126 -8.71 13.86 -13.22
N GLU A 127 -7.67 14.67 -13.09
CA GLU A 127 -6.28 14.26 -13.24
C GLU A 127 -5.41 15.15 -12.34
N ARG A 128 -4.49 14.54 -11.59
CA ARG A 128 -3.51 15.31 -10.81
C ARG A 128 -2.45 15.89 -11.75
N THR A 129 -2.08 17.15 -11.51
CA THR A 129 -0.89 17.73 -12.15
C THR A 129 0.37 17.07 -11.60
N LYS A 130 1.47 17.14 -12.36
CA LYS A 130 2.72 16.50 -11.95
C LYS A 130 3.34 17.21 -10.75
N GLU A 131 3.19 18.53 -10.69
CA GLU A 131 3.65 19.39 -9.61
C GLU A 131 2.95 19.01 -8.30
N ALA A 132 1.62 18.85 -8.36
CA ALA A 132 0.82 18.53 -7.20
C ALA A 132 1.05 17.08 -6.73
N GLU A 133 1.34 16.14 -7.64
CA GLU A 133 1.78 14.79 -7.28
C GLU A 133 3.15 14.82 -6.57
N ASN A 134 4.12 15.57 -7.09
CA ASN A 134 5.44 15.67 -6.49
C ASN A 134 5.41 16.35 -5.11
N ALA A 135 4.61 17.41 -4.94
CA ALA A 135 4.44 18.09 -3.65
C ALA A 135 3.88 17.16 -2.57
N TRP A 136 2.92 16.31 -2.94
CA TRP A 136 2.37 15.30 -2.03
C TRP A 136 3.42 14.27 -1.62
N VAL A 137 4.18 13.77 -2.59
CA VAL A 137 5.27 12.82 -2.36
C VAL A 137 6.29 13.39 -1.38
N GLU A 138 6.71 14.64 -1.57
CA GLU A 138 7.63 15.32 -0.66
C GLU A 138 7.06 15.45 0.76
N GLN A 139 5.78 15.80 0.88
CA GLN A 139 5.09 15.86 2.17
C GLN A 139 5.10 14.49 2.88
N VAL A 140 4.78 13.42 2.17
CA VAL A 140 4.82 12.05 2.71
C VAL A 140 6.23 11.70 3.14
N GLU A 141 7.23 11.90 2.27
CA GLU A 141 8.65 11.65 2.54
C GLU A 141 9.12 12.34 3.81
N SER A 142 8.74 13.60 4.03
CA SER A 142 9.15 14.38 5.21
C SER A 142 8.76 13.74 6.55
N ARG A 143 7.78 12.83 6.56
CA ARG A 143 7.22 12.18 7.76
C ARG A 143 7.53 10.69 7.86
N THR A 144 8.09 10.10 6.81
CA THR A 144 8.32 8.65 6.73
C THR A 144 9.31 8.13 7.78
N VAL A 145 10.21 8.97 8.30
CA VAL A 145 11.17 8.61 9.35
C VAL A 145 10.51 8.01 10.60
N TRP A 146 9.25 8.37 10.86
CA TRP A 146 8.46 7.78 11.94
C TRP A 146 8.40 6.24 11.86
N TYR A 147 8.32 5.69 10.65
CA TYR A 147 8.26 4.24 10.41
C TYR A 147 9.61 3.53 10.51
N SER A 148 10.70 4.24 10.83
CA SER A 148 11.99 3.62 11.13
C SER A 148 11.92 2.63 12.29
N VAL A 149 10.95 2.78 13.21
CA VAL A 149 10.70 1.84 14.31
C VAL A 149 10.38 0.42 13.83
N LEU A 150 9.81 0.27 12.62
CA LEU A 150 9.50 -1.04 12.04
C LEU A 150 10.74 -1.87 11.71
N LEU A 151 11.91 -1.21 11.61
CA LEU A 151 13.18 -1.88 11.38
C LEU A 151 13.65 -2.68 12.60
N ALA A 152 13.21 -2.33 13.80
CA ALA A 152 13.55 -3.07 15.02
C ALA A 152 12.57 -4.21 15.32
N CYS A 153 11.47 -4.31 14.58
CA CYS A 153 10.48 -5.37 14.78
C CYS A 153 11.00 -6.72 14.26
N THR A 154 10.50 -7.80 14.86
CA THR A 154 10.62 -9.16 14.29
C THR A 154 9.96 -9.22 12.90
N LEU A 155 10.20 -10.31 12.15
CA LEU A 155 9.63 -10.49 10.83
C LEU A 155 8.10 -10.37 10.90
N THR A 156 7.54 -9.50 10.07
CA THR A 156 6.11 -9.23 10.01
C THR A 156 5.73 -8.67 8.64
N TYR A 157 4.47 -8.79 8.27
CA TYR A 157 3.94 -8.13 7.08
C TYR A 157 4.13 -6.60 7.09
N PHE A 158 4.25 -5.96 8.27
CA PHE A 158 4.53 -4.51 8.35
C PHE A 158 5.94 -4.12 7.88
N ASN A 159 6.91 -5.04 7.96
CA ASN A 159 8.28 -4.83 7.49
C ASN A 159 8.65 -5.75 6.32
N HIS A 160 7.63 -6.30 5.65
CA HIS A 160 7.75 -7.23 4.52
C HIS A 160 8.61 -8.45 4.83
N GLU A 161 8.38 -9.09 5.98
CA GLU A 161 9.19 -10.22 6.42
C GLU A 161 10.69 -9.86 6.43
N GLY A 162 11.00 -8.64 6.88
CA GLY A 162 12.35 -8.09 6.90
C GLY A 162 12.89 -7.59 5.57
N ALA A 163 12.16 -7.64 4.44
CA ALA A 163 12.64 -7.04 3.19
C ALA A 163 12.89 -5.53 3.32
N ALA A 164 12.16 -4.84 4.20
CA ALA A 164 12.43 -3.44 4.55
C ALA A 164 13.80 -3.23 5.23
N LEU A 165 14.34 -4.23 5.94
CA LEU A 165 15.67 -4.21 6.56
C LEU A 165 16.80 -4.29 5.52
N VAL A 166 16.55 -4.97 4.40
CA VAL A 166 17.52 -5.15 3.31
C VAL A 166 17.71 -3.87 2.49
N HIS A 167 16.75 -2.93 2.56
CA HIS A 167 16.79 -1.66 1.82
C HIS A 167 17.47 -0.50 2.53
N VAL A 168 18.29 -0.76 3.55
CA VAL A 168 19.29 0.23 4.04
C VAL A 168 20.44 0.34 3.03
N SER A 169 20.14 0.60 1.75
CA SER A 169 21.15 0.88 0.73
C SER A 169 21.89 2.16 1.10
N SER A 170 23.20 2.26 0.84
CA SER A 170 23.93 3.54 0.94
C SER A 170 23.44 4.61 -0.04
N ASP A 171 22.63 4.21 -1.03
CA ASP A 171 21.99 5.06 -2.03
C ASP A 171 20.76 5.80 -1.46
N LEU A 172 20.87 7.13 -1.37
CA LEU A 172 19.82 8.02 -0.89
C LEU A 172 18.55 7.98 -1.74
N GLU A 173 18.68 7.80 -3.06
CA GLU A 173 17.52 7.77 -3.95
C GLU A 173 16.71 6.50 -3.69
N LYS A 174 17.35 5.34 -3.61
CA LYS A 174 16.65 4.09 -3.26
C LYS A 174 15.97 4.13 -1.90
N ARG A 175 16.60 4.77 -0.89
CA ARG A 175 15.95 5.01 0.42
C ARG A 175 14.71 5.87 0.28
N ARG A 176 14.81 6.99 -0.44
CA ARG A 176 13.65 7.85 -0.75
C ARG A 176 12.54 7.07 -1.45
N GLN A 177 12.88 6.27 -2.47
CA GLN A 177 11.90 5.47 -3.20
C GLN A 177 11.20 4.42 -2.32
N ALA A 178 11.89 3.82 -1.35
CA ALA A 178 11.30 2.92 -0.38
C ALA A 178 10.37 3.67 0.60
N MET A 179 10.79 4.84 1.08
CA MET A 179 10.03 5.67 2.01
C MET A 179 8.70 6.17 1.43
N ARG A 180 8.68 6.53 0.14
CA ARG A 180 7.46 6.98 -0.58
C ARG A 180 6.35 5.94 -0.66
N ARG A 181 6.61 4.70 -0.28
CA ARG A 181 5.67 3.58 -0.35
C ARG A 181 5.02 3.27 0.99
N ILE A 182 5.49 3.92 2.04
CA ILE A 182 4.97 3.78 3.39
C ILE A 182 3.74 4.69 3.54
N LEU A 183 2.92 4.40 4.55
CA LEU A 183 1.85 5.26 5.01
C LEU A 183 2.37 6.65 5.40
N HIS A 184 1.48 7.64 5.39
CA HIS A 184 1.73 8.97 5.90
C HIS A 184 2.00 8.93 7.42
N GLY A 185 3.16 9.45 7.85
CA GLY A 185 3.64 9.37 9.24
C GLY A 185 2.97 10.30 10.25
N GLY A 186 2.02 11.13 9.81
CA GLY A 186 1.30 12.06 10.69
C GLY A 186 0.06 11.49 11.39
N GLY A 187 -0.32 10.24 11.11
CA GLY A 187 -1.58 9.65 11.57
C GLY A 187 -2.83 10.28 10.92
N ILE A 188 -4.01 9.81 11.32
CA ILE A 188 -5.31 10.20 10.70
C ILE A 188 -5.56 11.71 10.78
N ALA A 189 -5.37 12.35 11.93
CA ALA A 189 -5.75 13.75 12.10
C ALA A 189 -4.90 14.72 11.25
N VAL A 190 -3.60 14.45 11.11
CA VAL A 190 -2.73 15.27 10.25
C VAL A 190 -3.05 15.00 8.78
N TYR A 191 -3.35 13.75 8.43
CA TYR A 191 -3.77 13.38 7.07
C TYR A 191 -5.09 14.05 6.68
N ASP A 192 -6.10 14.04 7.55
CA ASP A 192 -7.40 14.68 7.30
C ASP A 192 -7.25 16.16 6.97
N ARG A 193 -6.37 16.87 7.69
CA ARG A 193 -6.05 18.27 7.37
C ARG A 193 -5.40 18.41 6.00
N ALA A 194 -4.39 17.59 5.73
CA ALA A 194 -3.62 17.65 4.49
C ALA A 194 -4.47 17.42 3.22
N ILE A 195 -5.53 16.62 3.29
CA ILE A 195 -6.40 16.37 2.13
C ILE A 195 -7.58 17.35 2.03
N ARG A 196 -7.76 18.24 3.01
CA ARG A 196 -8.79 19.29 3.02
C ARG A 196 -8.28 20.64 2.57
N GLU A 197 -6.98 20.89 2.76
CA GLU A 197 -6.25 22.07 2.27
C GLU A 197 -5.96 21.94 0.77
#